data_AF-A0A482YY47-F1
#
_entry.id   AF-A0A482YY47-F1
#
_cell.length_a   1.000
_cell.length_b   1.000
_cell.length_c   1.000
_cell.angle_alpha   90.00
_cell.angle_beta   90.00
_cell.angle_gamma   90.00
#
_symmetry.space_group_name_H-M   'P 1'
#
loop_
_entity.id
_entity.type
_entity.pdbx_description
1 polymer ?
#
loop_
_entity_poly.entity_id
_entity_poly.type
_entity_poly.pdbx_seq_one_letter_code
_entity_poly.pdbx_strand_id
1 'polypeptide(L)'
;MRIQETIKPMDIAQAFLDKHPKIADYYNRGKAYGDFIACWEFDIAFEVLMELTKKNIPCLRICNSFVIPSQYEELAKNMIDVASYVDRRGISKDLSTKKDGDT
;
A
#
# COMPACT_ATOMS: atom_id res chain seq x y z
N MET A 1 -40.40 -0.24 14.74
CA MET A 1 -39.28 -0.83 13.97
C MET A 1 -38.42 0.31 13.47
N ARG A 2 -37.24 0.58 14.08
CA ARG A 2 -36.33 1.62 13.58
C ARG A 2 -35.58 1.04 12.40
N ILE A 3 -35.76 1.62 11.22
CA ILE A 3 -34.92 1.35 10.05
C ILE A 3 -33.53 1.85 10.46
N GLN A 4 -32.56 0.96 10.61
CA GLN A 4 -31.17 1.38 10.77
C GLN A 4 -30.82 2.11 9.47
N GLU A 5 -30.48 3.39 9.56
CA GLU A 5 -30.04 4.17 8.40
C GLU A 5 -28.93 3.38 7.71
N THR A 6 -29.11 3.15 6.41
CA THR A 6 -28.20 2.34 5.61
C THR A 6 -26.94 3.16 5.38
N ILE A 7 -26.02 3.15 6.34
CA ILE A 7 -24.76 3.88 6.23
C ILE A 7 -24.00 3.31 5.02
N LYS A 8 -23.70 4.16 4.04
CA LYS A 8 -22.91 3.73 2.90
C LYS A 8 -21.45 3.61 3.34
N PRO A 9 -20.68 2.64 2.81
CA PRO A 9 -19.24 2.56 3.07
C PRO A 9 -18.50 3.88 2.81
N MET A 10 -19.00 4.66 1.85
CA MET A 10 -18.46 5.98 1.51
C MET A 10 -18.68 7.01 2.63
N ASP A 11 -19.80 6.96 3.35
CA ASP A 11 -20.08 7.87 4.47
C ASP A 11 -19.12 7.59 5.64
N ILE A 12 -18.79 6.30 5.86
CA ILE A 12 -17.79 5.86 6.85
C ILE A 12 -16.39 6.32 6.44
N ALA A 13 -16.03 6.11 5.18
CA ALA A 13 -14.74 6.55 4.64
C ALA A 13 -14.61 8.07 4.78
N GLN A 14 -15.63 8.84 4.39
CA GLN A 14 -15.61 10.30 4.48
C GLN A 14 -15.47 10.78 5.92
N ALA A 15 -16.24 10.22 6.86
CA ALA A 15 -16.12 10.56 8.28
C ALA A 15 -14.73 10.25 8.87
N PHE A 16 -14.02 9.27 8.32
CA PHE A 16 -12.64 8.99 8.68
C PHE A 16 -11.68 10.03 8.06
N LEU A 17 -11.82 10.33 6.77
CA LEU A 17 -10.96 11.29 6.07
C LEU A 17 -11.13 12.72 6.60
N ASP A 18 -12.33 13.09 7.04
CA ASP A 18 -12.60 14.38 7.67
C ASP A 18 -11.78 14.59 8.96
N LYS A 19 -11.48 13.50 9.68
CA LYS A 19 -10.60 13.52 10.86
C LYS A 19 -9.11 13.54 10.49
N HIS A 20 -8.77 13.17 9.25
CA HIS A 20 -7.40 13.04 8.77
C HIS A 20 -7.19 13.83 7.46
N PRO A 21 -7.30 15.17 7.49
CA PRO A 21 -7.26 16.00 6.27
C PRO A 21 -5.94 15.86 5.49
N LYS A 22 -4.83 15.55 6.17
CA LYS A 22 -3.53 15.31 5.53
C LYS A 22 -3.49 14.10 4.59
N ILE A 23 -4.34 13.10 4.83
CA ILE A 23 -4.42 11.88 4.00
C ILE A 23 -5.66 11.87 3.08
N ALA A 24 -6.63 12.75 3.35
CA ALA A 24 -7.87 12.86 2.58
C ALA A 24 -7.61 13.10 1.09
N ASP A 25 -6.73 14.04 0.77
CA ASP A 25 -6.36 14.35 -0.61
C ASP A 25 -5.74 13.16 -1.35
N TYR A 26 -5.02 12.30 -0.65
CA TYR A 26 -4.42 11.11 -1.23
C TYR A 26 -5.47 10.02 -1.46
N TYR A 27 -6.36 9.81 -0.50
CA TYR A 27 -7.45 8.84 -0.62
C TYR A 27 -8.46 9.23 -1.70
N ASN A 28 -8.75 10.53 -1.84
CA ASN A 28 -9.75 11.06 -2.78
C ASN A 28 -9.24 11.22 -4.23
N ARG A 29 -7.96 10.95 -4.52
CA ARG A 29 -7.41 10.94 -5.89
C ARG A 29 -7.92 9.77 -6.75
N GLY A 30 -8.88 9.00 -6.25
CA GLY A 30 -9.61 7.99 -6.99
C GLY A 30 -8.80 6.73 -7.26
N LYS A 31 -9.33 5.89 -8.15
CA LYS A 31 -8.83 4.53 -8.41
C LYS A 31 -7.33 4.47 -8.72
N ALA A 32 -6.80 5.43 -9.49
CA ALA A 32 -5.39 5.45 -9.88
C ALA A 32 -4.44 5.59 -8.68
N TYR A 33 -4.80 6.39 -7.66
CA TYR A 33 -3.97 6.55 -6.47
C TYR A 33 -4.08 5.35 -5.52
N GLY A 34 -5.27 4.75 -5.40
CA GLY A 34 -5.45 3.48 -4.69
C GLY A 34 -4.65 2.34 -5.33
N ASP A 35 -4.71 2.23 -6.67
CA ASP A 35 -3.91 1.28 -7.45
C ASP A 35 -2.40 1.54 -7.25
N PHE A 36 -1.99 2.81 -7.15
CA PHE A 36 -0.61 3.18 -6.85
C PHE A 36 -0.16 2.71 -5.46
N ILE A 37 -0.92 3.00 -4.39
CA ILE A 37 -0.59 2.54 -3.03
C ILE A 37 -0.49 1.00 -3.00
N ALA A 38 -1.45 0.31 -3.62
CA ALA A 38 -1.43 -1.15 -3.66
C ALA A 38 -0.21 -1.70 -4.41
N CYS A 39 0.16 -1.11 -5.54
CA CYS A 39 1.39 -1.47 -6.25
C CYS A 39 2.64 -1.14 -5.43
N TRP A 40 2.64 0.00 -4.74
CA TRP A 40 3.73 0.46 -3.89
C TRP A 40 4.02 -0.53 -2.75
N GLU A 41 2.99 -0.90 -2.00
CA GLU A 41 3.07 -1.91 -0.93
C GLU A 41 3.51 -3.27 -1.47
N PHE A 42 3.02 -3.65 -2.65
CA PHE A 42 3.37 -4.93 -3.25
C PHE A 42 4.83 -4.99 -3.69
N ASP A 43 5.34 -3.93 -4.32
CA ASP A 43 6.70 -3.87 -4.82
C ASP A 43 7.73 -3.87 -3.68
N ILE A 44 7.49 -3.13 -2.59
CA ILE A 44 8.37 -3.16 -1.39
C ILE A 44 8.47 -4.58 -0.84
N ALA A 45 7.32 -5.25 -0.66
CA ALA A 45 7.29 -6.62 -0.15
C ALA A 45 7.94 -7.62 -1.13
N PHE A 46 7.87 -7.34 -2.43
CA PHE A 46 8.48 -8.18 -3.46
C PHE A 46 10.02 -8.08 -3.45
N GLU A 47 10.60 -6.91 -3.17
CA GLU A 47 12.06 -6.78 -3.04
C GLU A 47 12.59 -7.65 -1.89
N VAL A 48 11.91 -7.63 -0.73
CA VAL A 48 12.25 -8.49 0.41
C VAL A 48 12.17 -9.97 0.02
N LEU A 49 11.12 -10.37 -0.70
CA LEU A 49 10.94 -11.75 -1.17
C LEU A 49 12.07 -12.19 -2.11
N MET A 50 12.47 -11.32 -3.03
CA MET A 50 13.56 -11.56 -3.98
C MET A 50 14.89 -11.77 -3.26
N GLU A 51 15.20 -10.94 -2.27
CA GLU A 51 16.44 -11.05 -1.50
C GLU A 51 16.50 -12.32 -0.63
N LEU A 52 15.38 -12.69 0.01
CA LEU A 52 15.27 -13.95 0.74
C LEU A 52 15.42 -15.16 -0.20
N THR A 53 14.81 -15.09 -1.38
CA THR A 53 14.90 -16.15 -2.41
C THR A 53 16.34 -16.32 -2.91
N LYS A 54 17.05 -15.22 -3.21
CA LYS A 54 18.47 -15.27 -3.60
C LYS A 54 19.37 -15.92 -2.55
N LYS A 55 19.01 -15.77 -1.27
CA LYS A 55 19.71 -16.37 -0.12
C LYS A 55 19.27 -17.81 0.15
N ASN A 56 18.43 -18.41 -0.69
CA ASN A 56 17.82 -19.73 -0.49
C ASN A 56 17.05 -19.85 0.84
N ILE A 57 16.46 -18.75 1.30
CA ILE A 57 15.65 -18.74 2.52
C ILE A 57 14.19 -18.93 2.11
N PRO A 58 13.51 -20.00 2.58
CA PRO A 58 12.10 -20.20 2.29
C PRO A 58 11.29 -19.09 2.94
N CYS A 59 10.44 -18.45 2.15
CA CYS A 59 9.57 -17.37 2.61
C CYS A 59 8.22 -17.43 1.89
N LEU A 60 7.16 -17.08 2.60
CA LEU A 60 5.81 -16.98 2.06
C LEU A 60 5.19 -15.66 2.52
N ARG A 61 4.70 -14.85 1.58
CA ARG A 61 3.97 -13.63 1.90
C ARG A 61 2.48 -13.93 2.05
N ILE A 62 1.86 -13.43 3.12
CA ILE A 62 0.42 -13.48 3.38
C ILE A 62 -0.05 -12.06 3.71
N CYS A 63 -0.75 -11.42 2.78
CA CYS A 63 -1.18 -10.01 2.90
C CYS A 63 -0.01 -9.08 3.29
N ASN A 64 0.01 -8.63 4.55
CA ASN A 64 0.99 -7.69 5.10
C ASN A 64 2.05 -8.38 5.98
N SER A 65 2.08 -9.72 5.98
CA SER A 65 2.97 -10.52 6.82
C SER A 65 3.81 -11.49 6.01
N PHE A 66 4.93 -11.91 6.59
CA PHE A 66 5.79 -12.96 6.03
C PHE A 66 5.84 -14.15 6.98
N VAL A 67 5.79 -15.35 6.41
CA VAL A 67 6.09 -16.60 7.10
C VAL A 67 7.49 -17.02 6.68
N ILE A 68 8.39 -17.08 7.67
CA ILE A 68 9.80 -17.40 7.50
C ILE A 68 10.28 -18.29 8.67
N PRO A 69 11.37 -19.04 8.51
CA PRO A 69 12.02 -19.72 9.62
C PRO A 69 12.50 -18.70 10.68
N SER A 70 12.29 -19.01 11.95
CA SER A 70 12.55 -18.08 13.07
C SER A 70 14.00 -17.62 13.16
N GLN A 71 14.96 -18.43 12.71
CA GLN A 71 16.37 -18.05 12.68
C GLN A 71 16.68 -16.86 11.75
N TYR A 72 15.77 -16.49 10.86
CA TYR A 72 15.91 -15.37 9.93
C TYR A 72 15.01 -14.18 10.27
N GLU A 73 14.34 -14.17 11.43
CA GLU A 73 13.40 -13.12 11.80
C GLU A 73 14.04 -11.72 11.79
N GLU A 74 15.18 -11.57 12.49
CA GLU A 74 15.91 -10.29 12.55
C GLU A 74 16.43 -9.87 11.17
N LEU A 75 16.88 -10.82 10.35
CA LEU A 75 17.31 -10.53 8.99
C LEU A 75 16.15 -9.97 8.15
N ALA A 76 14.99 -10.60 8.20
CA ALA A 76 13.82 -10.16 7.46
C ALA A 76 13.29 -8.81 7.94
N LYS A 77 13.26 -8.55 9.26
CA LYS A 77 12.91 -7.22 9.80
C LYS A 77 13.81 -6.13 9.25
N ASN A 78 15.13 -6.34 9.31
CA ASN A 78 16.09 -5.40 8.76
C ASN A 78 15.90 -5.18 7.24
N MET A 79 15.58 -6.24 6.48
CA MET A 79 15.27 -6.11 5.05
C MET A 79 14.01 -5.28 4.80
N ILE A 80 12.96 -5.49 5.59
CA ILE A 80 11.70 -4.74 5.48
C ILE A 80 11.94 -3.26 5.78
N ASP A 81 12.71 -2.94 6.82
CA ASP A 81 12.99 -1.56 7.23
C ASP A 81 13.84 -0.80 6.20
N VAL A 82 14.73 -1.50 5.48
CA VAL A 82 15.61 -0.91 4.46
C VAL A 82 14.98 -0.91 3.06
N ALA A 83 14.00 -1.77 2.80
CA ALA A 83 13.41 -1.93 1.47
C ALA A 83 12.73 -0.63 1.00
N SER A 84 13.24 -0.07 -0.09
CA SER A 84 12.65 1.08 -0.77
C SER A 84 11.83 0.62 -1.97
N TYR A 85 10.77 1.36 -2.26
CA TYR A 85 10.02 1.17 -3.50
C TYR A 85 10.89 1.42 -4.74
N VAL A 86 10.74 0.53 -5.72
CA VAL A 86 11.35 0.66 -7.04
C VAL A 86 10.24 0.81 -8.07
N ASP A 87 10.15 1.97 -8.72
CA ASP A 87 9.15 2.21 -9.77
C ASP A 87 9.51 1.48 -11.08
N ARG A 88 9.29 0.17 -11.10
CA ARG A 88 9.56 -0.69 -12.26
C ARG A 88 8.53 -0.51 -13.38
N ARG A 89 7.35 0.03 -13.06
CA ARG A 89 6.21 0.15 -13.98
C ARG A 89 6.03 1.57 -14.54
N GLY A 90 6.79 2.54 -14.04
CA GLY A 90 6.70 3.93 -14.46
C GLY A 90 5.44 4.64 -13.97
N ILE A 91 4.82 4.16 -12.88
CA ILE A 91 3.52 4.67 -12.38
C ILE A 91 3.67 6.10 -11.86
N SER A 92 4.87 6.50 -11.44
CA SER A 92 5.17 7.91 -11.09
C SER A 92 4.81 8.89 -12.21
N LYS A 93 4.86 8.46 -13.48
CA LYS A 93 4.48 9.28 -14.64
C LYS A 93 2.97 9.52 -14.68
N ASP A 94 2.17 8.51 -14.35
CA ASP A 94 0.71 8.60 -14.34
C ASP A 94 0.16 9.42 -13.17
N LEU A 95 0.95 9.56 -12.09
CA LEU A 95 0.63 10.47 -10.98
C LEU A 95 0.89 11.95 -11.33
N SER A 96 1.75 12.22 -12.31
CA SER A 96 2.18 13.58 -12.68
C SER A 96 1.25 14.30 -13.68
N THR A 97 0.25 13.61 -14.23
CA THR A 97 -0.60 14.12 -15.33
C THR A 97 -1.91 14.81 -14.89
N LYS A 98 -2.05 15.19 -13.61
CA LYS A 98 -3.11 16.13 -13.19
C LYS A 98 -2.53 17.29 -12.39
N LYS A 99 -1.74 18.12 -13.07
CA LYS A 99 -1.81 19.56 -12.86
C LYS A 99 -2.51 20.16 -14.08
N ASP A 100 -3.37 21.13 -13.76
CA ASP A 100 -4.05 22.06 -14.64
C ASP A 100 -5.45 21.64 -15.14
N GLY A 101 -6.45 22.24 -14.50
CA GLY A 101 -7.68 22.71 -15.14
C GLY A 101 -8.87 21.77 -15.10
N ASP A 102 -9.69 21.85 -14.05
CA ASP A 102 -11.09 22.20 -14.28
C ASP A 102 -11.63 22.98 -13.08
N THR A 103 -12.53 23.90 -13.39
CA THR A 103 -12.99 25.05 -12.59
C THR A 103 -13.86 24.64 -11.41
#